data_AF-A0A2J7QAC0-F1
#
_entry.id   AF-A0A2J7QAC0-F1
#
_cell.length_a   1.000
_cell.length_b   1.000
_cell.length_c   1.000
_cell.angle_alpha   90.00
_cell.angle_beta   90.00
_cell.angle_gamma   90.00
#
_symmetry.space_group_name_H-M   'P 1'
#
loop_
_entity.id
_entity.type
_entity.pdbx_description
1 polymer ?
#
loop_
_entity_poly.entity_id
_entity_poly.type
_entity_poly.pdbx_seq_one_letter_code
_entity_poly.pdbx_strand_id
1 'polypeptide(L)'
;MDDNLCRQVEEIEALCSIYGTEWKTEDEVHHTYSIKIEEGIQSAVLYVTLPVDYPSTSPPEYQLSAPSLGAQEKTIISSLLDQVYLENIGETVIFQWVEKVRELLQHMQVLEAPEEKDENEDEDNEMVSLCSTSHHVVRPTVTHGTIITDRKSIFQGHAAIVTSAEEVSQVLEDLYENKKIAHATHNMYAYRIWKQDTKCFVQDCNDDGETRAGSRLLHLLQILNCQNVMVVVTRWYGGVHLGHDRFRHISNAARQVLDMAGLIQPCNQQKKSRKKETS
;
A
#
# COMPACT_ATOMS: atom_id res chain seq x y z
N MET A 1 -34.65 -7.57 6.22
CA MET A 1 -33.95 -8.87 6.18
C MET A 1 -33.63 -9.26 4.75
N ASP A 2 -34.50 -8.97 3.78
CA ASP A 2 -34.31 -9.39 2.37
C ASP A 2 -33.13 -8.73 1.62
N ASP A 3 -32.71 -7.52 2.01
CA ASP A 3 -31.66 -6.79 1.28
C ASP A 3 -30.28 -7.45 1.38
N ASN A 4 -29.92 -7.96 2.57
CA ASN A 4 -28.68 -8.69 2.78
C ASN A 4 -28.64 -9.98 1.96
N LEU A 5 -29.72 -10.77 2.00
CA LEU A 5 -29.79 -12.02 1.27
C LEU A 5 -29.68 -11.80 -0.25
N CYS A 6 -30.33 -10.77 -0.78
CA CYS A 6 -30.22 -10.42 -2.21
C CYS A 6 -28.76 -10.12 -2.58
N ARG A 7 -28.07 -9.32 -1.77
CA ARG A 7 -26.68 -8.93 -2.02
C ARG A 7 -25.70 -10.10 -1.85
N GLN A 8 -25.95 -10.99 -0.90
CA GLN A 8 -25.18 -12.22 -0.75
C GLN A 8 -25.32 -13.09 -2.01
N VAL A 9 -26.55 -13.28 -2.51
CA VAL A 9 -26.80 -14.08 -3.72
C VAL A 9 -26.10 -13.47 -4.94
N GLU A 10 -26.21 -12.17 -5.13
CA GLU A 10 -25.52 -11.44 -6.21
C GLU A 10 -23.99 -11.59 -6.12
N GLU A 11 -23.42 -11.47 -4.91
CA GLU A 11 -21.99 -11.67 -4.68
C GLU A 11 -21.55 -13.10 -5.01
N ILE A 12 -22.29 -14.11 -4.56
CA ILE A 12 -21.94 -15.51 -4.85
C ILE A 12 -22.03 -15.82 -6.34
N GLU A 13 -23.05 -15.31 -7.04
CA GLU A 13 -23.18 -15.51 -8.49
C GLU A 13 -22.00 -14.88 -9.25
N ALA A 14 -21.58 -13.67 -8.85
CA ALA A 14 -20.42 -13.02 -9.42
C ALA A 14 -19.13 -13.82 -9.15
N LEU A 15 -18.91 -14.28 -7.92
CA LEU A 15 -17.72 -15.06 -7.53
C LEU A 15 -17.66 -16.41 -8.26
N CYS A 16 -18.79 -17.10 -8.42
CA CYS A 16 -18.89 -18.32 -9.23
C CYS A 16 -18.48 -18.05 -10.68
N SER A 17 -18.89 -16.92 -11.26
CA SER A 17 -18.52 -16.56 -12.64
C SER A 17 -17.05 -16.17 -12.79
N ILE A 18 -16.45 -15.55 -11.77
CA ILE A 18 -15.07 -15.09 -11.81
C ILE A 18 -14.10 -16.27 -11.63
N TYR A 19 -14.34 -17.08 -10.60
CA TYR A 19 -13.40 -18.12 -10.15
C TYR A 19 -13.75 -19.52 -10.67
N GLY A 20 -14.94 -19.72 -11.23
CA GLY A 20 -15.33 -20.95 -11.91
C GLY A 20 -15.10 -22.19 -11.04
N THR A 21 -14.12 -23.02 -11.42
CA THR A 21 -13.78 -24.27 -10.74
C THR A 21 -13.04 -24.11 -9.41
N GLU A 22 -12.47 -22.92 -9.15
CA GLU A 22 -11.78 -22.62 -7.90
C GLU A 22 -12.75 -22.31 -6.74
N TRP A 23 -13.99 -21.94 -7.07
CA TRP A 23 -15.07 -21.69 -6.12
C TRP A 23 -15.94 -22.93 -5.93
N LYS A 24 -16.30 -23.25 -4.68
CA LYS A 24 -17.17 -24.38 -4.33
C LYS A 24 -18.16 -24.00 -3.24
N THR A 25 -19.36 -24.54 -3.36
CA THR A 25 -20.36 -24.51 -2.28
C THR A 25 -20.18 -25.74 -1.41
N GLU A 26 -19.83 -25.55 -0.14
CA GLU A 26 -19.63 -26.63 0.84
C GLU A 26 -20.95 -26.98 1.52
N ASP A 27 -21.74 -25.96 1.89
CA ASP A 27 -23.05 -26.12 2.52
C ASP A 27 -24.00 -25.01 2.07
N GLU A 28 -25.00 -25.36 1.26
CA GLU A 28 -26.03 -24.43 0.78
C GLU A 28 -26.97 -23.93 1.89
N VAL A 29 -27.17 -24.72 2.94
CA VAL A 29 -28.10 -24.37 4.03
C VAL A 29 -27.47 -23.38 5.00
N HIS A 30 -26.19 -23.56 5.29
CA HIS A 30 -25.43 -22.68 6.18
C HIS A 30 -24.69 -21.56 5.44
N HIS A 31 -24.87 -21.44 4.12
CA HIS A 31 -24.18 -20.45 3.28
C HIS A 31 -22.65 -20.50 3.47
N THR A 32 -22.10 -21.72 3.43
CA THR A 32 -20.67 -21.97 3.54
C THR A 32 -20.08 -22.28 2.18
N TYR A 33 -18.99 -21.59 1.84
CA TYR A 33 -18.31 -21.70 0.56
C TYR A 33 -16.81 -21.84 0.78
N SER A 34 -16.12 -22.43 -0.19
CA SER A 34 -14.66 -22.51 -0.21
C SER A 34 -14.12 -21.99 -1.53
N ILE A 35 -13.00 -21.28 -1.47
CA ILE A 35 -12.26 -20.82 -2.64
C ILE A 35 -10.80 -21.19 -2.53
N LYS A 36 -10.32 -21.89 -3.55
CA LYS A 36 -8.91 -22.24 -3.71
C LYS A 36 -8.18 -21.08 -4.39
N ILE A 37 -7.06 -20.66 -3.81
CA ILE A 37 -6.22 -19.58 -4.30
C ILE A 37 -4.83 -20.17 -4.52
N GLU A 38 -4.42 -20.28 -5.77
CA GLU A 38 -3.12 -20.83 -6.17
C GLU A 38 -2.27 -19.76 -6.82
N GLU A 39 -1.08 -19.56 -6.30
CA GLU A 39 -0.08 -18.65 -6.85
C GLU A 39 1.25 -19.40 -6.84
N GLY A 40 1.77 -19.73 -8.04
CA GLY A 40 3.03 -20.44 -8.20
C GLY A 40 3.07 -21.78 -7.46
N ILE A 41 3.98 -21.89 -6.48
CA ILE A 41 4.13 -23.10 -5.63
C ILE A 41 3.30 -23.03 -4.34
N GLN A 42 2.70 -21.88 -4.03
CA GLN A 42 1.94 -21.66 -2.81
C GLN A 42 0.44 -21.81 -3.09
N SER A 43 -0.28 -22.39 -2.13
CA SER A 43 -1.74 -22.51 -2.23
C SER A 43 -2.40 -22.28 -0.88
N ALA A 44 -3.53 -21.59 -0.92
CA ALA A 44 -4.41 -21.40 0.21
C ALA A 44 -5.85 -21.74 -0.17
N VAL A 45 -6.62 -22.21 0.81
CA VAL A 45 -8.07 -22.37 0.69
C VAL A 45 -8.73 -21.50 1.74
N LEU A 46 -9.54 -20.55 1.29
CA LEU A 46 -10.34 -19.70 2.15
C LEU A 46 -11.74 -20.28 2.23
N TYR A 47 -12.16 -20.64 3.44
CA TYR A 47 -13.53 -21.03 3.75
C TYR A 47 -14.26 -19.80 4.28
N VAL A 48 -15.45 -19.51 3.77
CA VAL A 48 -16.29 -18.40 4.20
C VAL A 48 -17.69 -18.89 4.55
N THR A 49 -18.24 -18.40 5.65
CA THR A 49 -19.63 -18.61 6.05
C THR A 49 -20.32 -17.26 6.16
N LEU A 50 -21.45 -17.10 5.49
CA LEU A 50 -22.15 -15.81 5.43
C LEU A 50 -23.23 -15.73 6.52
N PRO A 51 -23.08 -14.88 7.55
CA PRO A 51 -24.13 -14.69 8.52
C PRO A 51 -25.29 -13.90 7.91
N VAL A 52 -26.50 -14.03 8.47
CA VAL A 52 -27.73 -13.40 7.95
C VAL A 52 -27.68 -11.87 7.90
N ASP A 53 -26.79 -11.27 8.70
CA ASP A 53 -26.68 -9.84 8.88
C ASP A 53 -25.49 -9.22 8.09
N TYR A 54 -24.69 -10.05 7.40
CA TYR A 54 -23.73 -9.62 6.37
C TYR A 54 -24.46 -9.20 5.08
N PRO A 55 -24.03 -8.15 4.35
CA PRO A 55 -22.89 -7.27 4.64
C PRO A 55 -23.15 -6.09 5.58
N SER A 56 -24.40 -5.91 6.03
CA SER A 56 -24.81 -4.69 6.73
C SER A 56 -24.14 -4.48 8.11
N THR A 57 -24.08 -5.51 8.95
CA THR A 57 -23.68 -5.35 10.36
C THR A 57 -22.61 -6.31 10.86
N SER A 58 -22.38 -7.42 10.16
CA SER A 58 -21.34 -8.40 10.49
C SER A 58 -20.48 -8.77 9.26
N PRO A 59 -19.20 -9.11 9.48
CA PRO A 59 -18.35 -9.69 8.42
C PRO A 59 -18.74 -11.14 8.14
N PRO A 60 -18.31 -11.70 6.99
CA PRO A 60 -18.27 -13.14 6.81
C PRO A 60 -17.39 -13.79 7.88
N GLU A 61 -17.78 -14.96 8.38
CA GLU A 61 -16.86 -15.77 9.18
C GLU A 61 -15.91 -16.51 8.23
N TYR A 62 -14.64 -16.65 8.58
CA TYR A 62 -13.68 -17.35 7.72
C TYR A 62 -12.76 -18.30 8.46
N GLN A 63 -12.23 -19.25 7.69
CA GLN A 63 -11.10 -20.09 8.07
C GLN A 63 -10.14 -20.19 6.89
N LEU A 64 -8.85 -19.98 7.16
CA LEU A 64 -7.80 -20.07 6.13
C LEU A 64 -6.97 -21.35 6.32
N SER A 65 -7.01 -22.22 5.31
CA SER A 65 -6.12 -23.38 5.20
C SER A 65 -4.99 -23.06 4.23
N ALA A 66 -3.81 -22.76 4.76
CA ALA A 66 -2.60 -22.51 3.97
C ALA A 66 -1.44 -23.30 4.60
N PRO A 67 -1.11 -24.51 4.08
CA PRO A 67 -0.05 -25.35 4.63
C PRO A 67 1.34 -24.75 4.45
N SER A 68 1.54 -23.95 3.40
CA SER A 68 2.79 -23.24 3.12
C SER A 68 3.02 -22.02 4.01
N LEU A 69 2.00 -21.57 4.76
CA LEU A 69 2.08 -20.36 5.58
C LEU A 69 2.25 -20.67 7.07
N GLY A 70 3.19 -19.96 7.69
CA GLY A 70 3.43 -19.97 9.12
C GLY A 70 2.35 -19.24 9.92
N ALA A 71 2.55 -19.18 11.24
CA ALA A 71 1.57 -18.59 12.16
C ALA A 71 1.50 -17.05 12.02
N GLN A 72 2.64 -16.39 11.77
CA GLN A 72 2.70 -14.93 11.65
C GLN A 72 1.98 -14.45 10.39
N GLU A 73 2.17 -15.15 9.27
CA GLU A 73 1.54 -14.86 8.00
C GLU A 73 0.01 -15.01 8.08
N LYS A 74 -0.46 -16.04 8.80
CA LYS A 74 -1.89 -16.23 9.07
C LYS A 74 -2.47 -15.09 9.92
N THR A 75 -1.70 -14.57 10.89
CA THR A 75 -2.11 -13.38 11.66
C THR A 75 -2.19 -12.13 10.77
N ILE A 76 -1.24 -11.95 9.84
CA ILE A 76 -1.26 -10.82 8.90
C ILE A 76 -2.49 -10.91 7.99
N ILE A 77 -2.74 -12.07 7.38
CA ILE A 77 -3.93 -12.29 6.55
C ILE A 77 -5.20 -11.99 7.35
N SER A 78 -5.29 -12.52 8.57
CA SER A 78 -6.44 -12.29 9.45
C SER A 78 -6.70 -10.81 9.70
N SER A 79 -5.66 -10.05 10.04
CA SER A 79 -5.76 -8.60 10.24
C SER A 79 -6.18 -7.85 8.96
N LEU A 80 -5.74 -8.30 7.78
CA LEU A 80 -6.11 -7.69 6.51
C LEU A 80 -7.56 -7.95 6.14
N LEU A 81 -8.07 -9.18 6.35
CA LEU A 81 -9.47 -9.49 6.09
C LEU A 81 -10.40 -8.65 6.97
N ASP A 82 -10.06 -8.53 8.25
CA ASP A 82 -10.78 -7.69 9.20
C ASP A 82 -10.77 -6.21 8.76
N GLN A 83 -9.62 -5.71 8.32
CA GLN A 83 -9.48 -4.35 7.81
C GLN A 83 -10.34 -4.12 6.56
N VAL A 84 -10.33 -5.04 5.59
CA VAL A 84 -11.15 -4.92 4.38
C VAL A 84 -12.63 -4.84 4.74
N TYR A 85 -13.10 -5.61 5.72
CA TYR A 85 -14.48 -5.50 6.18
C TYR A 85 -14.77 -4.12 6.82
N LEU A 86 -13.90 -3.65 7.72
CA LEU A 86 -14.10 -2.35 8.38
C LEU A 86 -14.13 -1.17 7.42
N GLU A 87 -13.37 -1.24 6.32
CA GLU A 87 -13.35 -0.23 5.27
C GLU A 87 -14.60 -0.26 4.38
N ASN A 88 -15.31 -1.39 4.34
CA ASN A 88 -16.41 -1.65 3.41
C ASN A 88 -17.68 -2.13 4.17
N ILE A 89 -17.94 -1.58 5.36
CA ILE A 89 -19.13 -1.94 6.16
C ILE A 89 -20.40 -1.61 5.36
N GLY A 90 -21.30 -2.58 5.24
CA GLY A 90 -22.47 -2.45 4.39
C GLY A 90 -22.20 -2.77 2.92
N GLU A 91 -21.02 -3.26 2.57
CA GLU A 91 -20.68 -3.76 1.23
C GLU A 91 -20.17 -5.21 1.26
N THR A 92 -20.28 -5.87 0.12
CA THR A 92 -19.83 -7.26 -0.08
C THR A 92 -18.32 -7.29 -0.28
N VAL A 93 -17.60 -8.13 0.47
CA VAL A 93 -16.13 -8.06 0.64
C VAL A 93 -15.36 -9.33 0.23
N ILE A 94 -16.03 -10.41 -0.15
CA ILE A 94 -15.39 -11.71 -0.35
C ILE A 94 -14.42 -11.66 -1.53
N PHE A 95 -14.76 -10.93 -2.60
CA PHE A 95 -13.85 -10.73 -3.73
C PHE A 95 -12.55 -10.03 -3.29
N GLN A 96 -12.68 -8.96 -2.50
CA GLN A 96 -11.56 -8.20 -1.97
C GLN A 96 -10.70 -9.05 -1.02
N TRP A 97 -11.33 -9.93 -0.23
CA TRP A 97 -10.63 -10.88 0.63
C TRP A 97 -9.79 -11.86 -0.18
N VAL A 98 -10.35 -12.44 -1.23
CA VAL A 98 -9.64 -13.37 -2.11
C VAL A 98 -8.44 -12.70 -2.76
N GLU A 99 -8.61 -11.49 -3.28
CA GLU A 99 -7.52 -10.75 -3.93
C GLU A 99 -6.42 -10.33 -2.94
N LYS A 100 -6.78 -9.98 -1.70
CA LYS A 100 -5.79 -9.69 -0.65
C LYS A 100 -4.97 -10.91 -0.24
N VAL A 101 -5.61 -12.08 -0.14
CA VAL A 101 -4.89 -13.34 0.11
C VAL A 101 -3.98 -13.68 -1.07
N ARG A 102 -4.46 -13.53 -2.30
CA ARG A 102 -3.68 -13.75 -3.53
C ARG A 102 -2.44 -12.86 -3.59
N GLU A 103 -2.61 -11.58 -3.33
CA GLU A 103 -1.53 -10.58 -3.31
C GLU A 103 -0.42 -11.00 -2.34
N LEU A 104 -0.77 -11.46 -1.14
CA LEU A 104 0.22 -11.93 -0.17
C LEU A 104 0.96 -13.19 -0.61
N LEU A 105 0.27 -14.18 -1.20
CA LEU A 105 0.92 -15.38 -1.72
C LEU A 105 1.92 -15.06 -2.85
N GLN A 106 1.62 -14.06 -3.70
CA GLN A 106 2.53 -13.61 -4.75
C GLN A 106 3.79 -12.94 -4.17
N HIS A 107 3.63 -12.11 -3.14
CA HIS A 107 4.76 -11.41 -2.53
C HIS A 107 5.74 -12.37 -1.83
N MET A 108 5.28 -13.52 -1.34
CA MET A 108 6.16 -14.51 -0.70
C MET A 108 6.99 -15.34 -1.69
N GLN A 109 6.54 -15.52 -2.94
CA GLN A 109 7.33 -16.24 -3.96
C GLN A 109 8.64 -15.55 -4.33
N VAL A 110 8.72 -14.22 -4.16
CA VAL A 110 9.93 -13.44 -4.50
C VAL A 110 11.06 -13.69 -3.50
N LEU A 111 10.74 -14.14 -2.29
CA LEU A 111 11.71 -14.43 -1.22
C LEU A 111 12.23 -15.88 -1.25
N GLU A 112 11.57 -16.81 -1.95
CA GLU A 112 11.89 -18.24 -1.95
C GLU A 112 12.68 -18.73 -3.19
N ALA A 113 13.05 -17.86 -4.13
CA ALA A 113 13.92 -18.25 -5.24
C ALA A 113 15.36 -18.48 -4.75
N PRO A 114 15.97 -19.66 -4.98
CA PRO A 114 17.24 -20.02 -4.34
C PRO A 114 18.40 -19.25 -4.97
N GLU A 115 18.96 -18.29 -4.24
CA GLU A 115 20.37 -17.95 -4.42
C GLU A 115 21.22 -19.07 -3.81
N GLU A 116 21.84 -19.88 -4.66
CA GLU A 116 22.91 -20.79 -4.25
C GLU A 116 24.06 -19.97 -3.63
N LYS A 117 24.23 -20.09 -2.30
CA LYS A 117 25.48 -19.76 -1.63
C LYS A 117 25.80 -20.81 -0.57
N ASP A 118 26.77 -21.62 -0.95
CA ASP A 118 27.80 -22.29 -0.16
C ASP A 118 27.57 -22.39 1.35
N GLU A 119 27.42 -23.64 1.78
CA GLU A 119 27.52 -24.09 3.16
C GLU A 119 28.91 -23.71 3.74
N ASN A 120 28.90 -23.09 4.93
CA ASN A 120 29.63 -23.58 6.11
C ASN A 120 29.25 -22.73 7.34
N GLU A 121 28.41 -23.35 8.17
CA GLU A 121 28.50 -23.47 9.65
C GLU A 121 29.12 -22.31 10.43
N ASP A 122 28.33 -21.64 11.28
CA ASP A 122 28.12 -22.12 12.65
C ASP A 122 27.00 -21.35 13.36
N GLU A 123 26.20 -22.12 14.10
CA GLU A 123 25.20 -21.64 15.06
C GLU A 123 25.87 -20.78 16.14
N ASP A 124 25.23 -19.68 16.54
CA ASP A 124 24.91 -19.46 17.95
C ASP A 124 23.96 -18.28 18.11
N ASN A 125 22.81 -18.61 18.70
CA ASN A 125 21.77 -17.73 19.17
C ASN A 125 22.20 -17.12 20.50
N GLU A 126 22.55 -15.82 20.56
CA GLU A 126 22.37 -15.06 21.80
C GLU A 126 21.95 -13.61 21.61
N MET A 127 20.95 -13.31 22.43
CA MET A 127 20.28 -12.08 22.74
C MET A 127 21.21 -11.06 23.42
N VAL A 128 20.88 -9.79 23.19
CA VAL A 128 21.28 -8.54 23.87
C VAL A 128 22.71 -7.99 23.76
N SER A 129 22.73 -6.67 23.56
CA SER A 129 23.63 -5.67 24.15
C SER A 129 24.64 -5.03 23.20
N LEU A 130 24.30 -3.79 22.80
CA LEU A 130 25.19 -2.62 22.65
C LEU A 130 26.70 -2.93 22.51
N CYS A 131 27.27 -2.76 21.32
CA CYS A 131 28.15 -1.62 20.97
C CYS A 131 28.87 -1.86 19.61
N SER A 132 28.69 -0.92 18.69
CA SER A 132 29.69 -0.40 17.73
C SER A 132 30.56 -1.39 16.92
N THR A 133 30.06 -1.81 15.76
CA THR A 133 30.87 -1.88 14.52
C THR A 133 30.03 -1.36 13.35
N SER A 134 30.40 -0.17 12.86
CA SER A 134 29.74 0.49 11.73
C SER A 134 29.92 -0.30 10.43
N HIS A 135 28.96 -1.17 10.10
CA HIS A 135 28.49 -1.20 8.72
C HIS A 135 27.72 0.09 8.52
N HIS A 136 28.37 1.08 7.89
CA HIS A 136 27.74 2.34 7.53
C HIS A 136 26.72 2.06 6.42
N VAL A 137 25.56 1.50 6.79
CA VAL A 137 24.38 1.48 5.93
C VAL A 137 24.05 2.94 5.69
N VAL A 138 24.38 3.44 4.50
CA VAL A 138 24.10 4.82 4.12
C VAL A 138 22.59 4.91 3.92
N ARG A 139 21.87 5.17 5.01
CA ARG A 139 20.43 5.42 4.94
C ARG A 139 20.14 6.64 4.04
N PRO A 140 19.14 6.57 3.15
CA PRO A 140 18.83 7.68 2.26
C PRO A 140 18.47 8.93 3.08
N THR A 141 19.09 10.07 2.76
CA THR A 141 18.84 11.31 3.50
C THR A 141 17.45 11.84 3.17
N VAL A 142 16.60 11.96 4.18
CA VAL A 142 15.25 12.52 4.04
C VAL A 142 15.28 14.04 4.18
N THR A 143 14.76 14.73 3.18
CA THR A 143 14.54 16.18 3.20
C THR A 143 13.12 16.46 3.68
N HIS A 144 12.97 17.24 4.75
CA HIS A 144 11.66 17.65 5.26
C HIS A 144 11.29 19.04 4.72
N GLY A 145 10.12 19.16 4.13
CA GLY A 145 9.56 20.40 3.60
C GLY A 145 8.96 21.29 4.69
N THR A 146 8.47 22.46 4.27
CA THR A 146 7.82 23.39 5.20
C THR A 146 6.44 22.90 5.60
N ILE A 147 5.98 23.35 6.76
CA ILE A 147 4.69 22.97 7.32
C ILE A 147 3.59 23.88 6.75
N ILE A 148 2.56 23.28 6.17
CA ILE A 148 1.34 23.97 5.72
C ILE A 148 0.25 23.73 6.76
N THR A 149 -0.38 24.79 7.24
CA THR A 149 -1.49 24.69 8.21
C THR A 149 -2.76 25.30 7.63
N ASP A 150 -3.87 24.58 7.73
CA ASP A 150 -5.20 25.05 7.32
C ASP A 150 -6.28 24.44 8.21
N ARG A 151 -7.14 25.28 8.79
CA ARG A 151 -8.23 24.89 9.72
C ARG A 151 -7.79 23.84 10.75
N LYS A 152 -6.67 24.08 11.41
CA LYS A 152 -6.01 23.18 12.40
C LYS A 152 -5.46 21.87 11.84
N SER A 153 -5.71 21.54 10.58
CA SER A 153 -4.99 20.47 9.89
C SER A 153 -3.59 20.94 9.52
N ILE A 154 -2.62 20.06 9.70
CA ILE A 154 -1.21 20.33 9.43
C ILE A 154 -0.75 19.32 8.37
N PHE A 155 0.01 19.80 7.39
CA PHE A 155 0.59 18.99 6.32
C PHE A 155 2.09 19.26 6.25
N GLN A 156 2.87 18.20 6.10
CA GLN A 156 4.31 18.30 5.87
C GLN A 156 4.73 17.30 4.79
N GLY A 157 5.52 17.76 3.83
CA GLY A 157 6.12 16.90 2.82
C GLY A 157 7.50 16.41 3.26
N HIS A 158 7.86 15.22 2.84
CA HIS A 158 9.16 14.58 3.04
C HIS A 158 9.57 13.99 1.70
N ALA A 159 10.82 14.19 1.29
CA ALA A 159 11.34 13.62 0.06
C ALA A 159 12.68 12.94 0.31
N ALA A 160 12.91 11.82 -0.35
CA ALA A 160 14.18 11.11 -0.33
C ALA A 160 14.53 10.64 -1.74
N ILE A 161 15.83 10.56 -2.02
CA ILE A 161 16.34 9.91 -3.22
C ILE A 161 16.37 8.41 -2.94
N VAL A 162 15.72 7.62 -3.79
CA VAL A 162 15.66 6.17 -3.65
C VAL A 162 15.97 5.50 -4.99
N THR A 163 16.79 4.45 -4.96
CA THR A 163 17.26 3.71 -6.12
C THR A 163 16.80 2.25 -6.12
N SER A 164 16.31 1.75 -4.99
CA SER A 164 15.75 0.41 -4.81
C SER A 164 14.49 0.44 -3.93
N ALA A 165 13.72 -0.64 -3.97
CA ALA A 165 12.55 -0.79 -3.09
C ALA A 165 12.96 -0.96 -1.61
N GLU A 166 14.15 -1.50 -1.34
CA GLU A 166 14.68 -1.62 0.02
C GLU A 166 14.95 -0.24 0.63
N GLU A 167 15.48 0.70 -0.16
CA GLU A 167 15.67 2.09 0.27
C GLU A 167 14.33 2.79 0.57
N VAL A 168 13.24 2.41 -0.09
CA VAL A 168 11.89 2.92 0.23
C VAL A 168 11.47 2.48 1.63
N SER A 169 11.65 1.20 1.96
CA SER A 169 11.35 0.67 3.30
C SER A 169 12.21 1.33 4.37
N GLN A 170 13.51 1.51 4.13
CA GLN A 170 14.42 2.20 5.05
C GLN A 170 13.98 3.65 5.30
N VAL A 171 13.57 4.38 4.26
CA VAL A 171 13.08 5.76 4.40
C VAL A 171 11.78 5.81 5.22
N LEU A 172 10.88 4.85 5.05
CA LEU A 172 9.66 4.76 5.86
C LEU A 172 9.98 4.46 7.32
N GLU A 173 10.88 3.52 7.59
CA GLU A 173 11.34 3.20 8.94
C GLU A 173 11.98 4.41 9.62
N ASP A 174 12.93 5.08 8.96
CA ASP A 174 13.56 6.32 9.43
C ASP A 174 12.53 7.42 9.73
N LEU A 175 11.49 7.54 8.89
CA LEU A 175 10.40 8.50 9.12
C LEU A 175 9.54 8.12 10.33
N TYR A 176 9.29 6.82 10.55
CA TYR A 176 8.49 6.32 11.67
C TYR A 176 9.25 6.24 13.00
N GLU A 177 10.59 6.29 13.00
CA GLU A 177 11.36 6.54 14.23
C GLU A 177 10.91 7.85 14.90
N ASN A 178 10.51 8.85 14.10
CA ASN A 178 9.91 10.06 14.62
C ASN A 178 8.47 9.81 15.04
N LYS A 179 8.27 9.70 16.36
CA LYS A 179 6.95 9.52 16.98
C LYS A 179 5.87 10.50 16.50
N LYS A 180 6.24 11.73 16.13
CA LYS A 180 5.25 12.70 15.61
C LYS A 180 4.67 12.29 14.26
N ILE A 181 5.49 11.68 13.42
CA ILE A 181 5.13 11.20 12.08
C ILE A 181 4.43 9.84 12.22
N ALA A 182 4.94 8.93 13.04
CA ALA A 182 4.30 7.63 13.31
C ALA A 182 2.89 7.77 13.91
N HIS A 183 2.65 8.77 14.76
CA HIS A 183 1.32 9.08 15.32
C HIS A 183 0.52 10.10 14.49
N ALA A 184 0.94 10.40 13.26
CA ALA A 184 0.15 11.25 12.38
C ALA A 184 -1.16 10.57 11.97
N THR A 185 -2.11 11.35 11.47
CA THR A 185 -3.41 10.79 11.05
C THR A 185 -3.26 10.00 9.75
N HIS A 186 -2.46 10.52 8.82
CA HIS A 186 -2.18 9.86 7.53
C HIS A 186 -0.74 10.17 7.10
N ASN A 187 -0.02 9.17 6.64
CA ASN A 187 1.32 9.19 6.05
C ASN A 187 1.25 8.64 4.62
N MET A 188 0.76 9.49 3.72
CA MET A 188 0.57 9.13 2.32
C MET A 188 1.91 9.13 1.60
N TYR A 189 2.19 8.18 0.73
CA TYR A 189 3.44 8.20 -0.03
C TYR A 189 3.27 7.77 -1.49
N ALA A 190 4.25 8.15 -2.29
CA ALA A 190 4.45 7.62 -3.63
C ALA A 190 5.94 7.61 -3.95
N TYR A 191 6.38 6.64 -4.74
CA TYR A 191 7.75 6.59 -5.22
C TYR A 191 7.80 6.20 -6.69
N ARG A 192 8.92 6.57 -7.33
CA ARG A 192 9.19 6.24 -8.73
C ARG A 192 10.68 6.01 -8.91
N ILE A 193 11.06 4.76 -9.15
CA ILE A 193 12.43 4.29 -9.30
C ILE A 193 12.64 3.86 -10.74
N TRP A 194 13.74 4.31 -11.35
CA TRP A 194 14.11 3.92 -12.71
C TRP A 194 15.07 2.75 -12.67
N LYS A 195 14.65 1.59 -13.19
CA LYS A 195 15.54 0.43 -13.35
C LYS A 195 16.23 0.49 -14.71
N GLN A 196 17.56 0.61 -14.69
CA GLN A 196 18.37 0.65 -15.90
C GLN A 196 18.33 -0.68 -16.67
N ASP A 197 18.28 -1.81 -15.95
CA ASP A 197 18.34 -3.16 -16.52
C ASP A 197 17.12 -3.49 -17.39
N THR A 198 15.93 -3.17 -16.88
CA THR A 198 14.65 -3.44 -17.55
C THR A 198 14.12 -2.23 -18.34
N LYS A 199 14.80 -1.08 -18.26
CA LYS A 199 14.38 0.22 -18.84
C LYS A 199 12.92 0.56 -18.52
N CYS A 200 12.48 0.25 -17.31
CA CYS A 200 11.12 0.51 -16.84
C CYS A 200 11.13 1.25 -15.50
N PHE A 201 9.99 1.86 -15.17
CA PHE A 201 9.77 2.47 -13.86
C PHE A 201 9.12 1.46 -12.91
N VAL A 202 9.73 1.27 -11.75
CA VAL A 202 9.07 0.67 -10.59
C VAL A 202 8.45 1.82 -9.80
N GLN A 203 7.13 1.82 -9.68
CA GLN A 203 6.42 2.92 -9.07
C GLN A 203 5.23 2.37 -8.31
N ASP A 204 4.96 2.94 -7.14
CA ASP A 204 3.85 2.54 -6.29
C ASP A 204 3.45 3.70 -5.39
N CYS A 205 2.30 3.59 -4.74
CA CYS A 205 1.77 4.59 -3.83
C CYS A 205 0.87 4.00 -2.74
N ASN A 206 0.80 4.71 -1.62
CA ASN A 206 -0.08 4.38 -0.52
C ASN A 206 -0.84 5.62 -0.06
N ASP A 207 -2.16 5.47 0.08
CA ASP A 207 -3.08 6.52 0.49
C ASP A 207 -3.13 6.68 2.03
N ASP A 208 -2.74 5.67 2.81
CA ASP A 208 -2.80 5.60 4.27
C ASP A 208 -4.09 6.19 4.86
N GLY A 209 -5.24 5.71 4.39
CA GLY A 209 -6.58 6.18 4.83
C GLY A 209 -7.03 7.53 4.25
N GLU A 210 -6.15 8.30 3.59
CA GLU A 210 -6.50 9.49 2.82
C GLU A 210 -6.77 9.13 1.36
N THR A 211 -7.98 8.60 1.10
CA THR A 211 -8.36 8.05 -0.21
C THR A 211 -7.99 8.99 -1.37
N ARG A 212 -7.31 8.42 -2.39
CA ARG A 212 -6.82 9.06 -3.62
C ARG A 212 -5.62 10.00 -3.46
N ALA A 213 -5.00 10.07 -2.28
CA ALA A 213 -3.86 10.96 -2.08
C ALA A 213 -2.55 10.40 -2.64
N GLY A 214 -2.21 9.14 -2.37
CA GLY A 214 -1.06 8.42 -2.91
C GLY A 214 -1.08 8.35 -4.44
N SER A 215 -2.20 7.97 -5.06
CA SER A 215 -2.32 7.97 -6.53
C SER A 215 -2.13 9.38 -7.12
N ARG A 216 -2.60 10.43 -6.44
CA ARG A 216 -2.37 11.82 -6.81
C ARG A 216 -0.91 12.25 -6.64
N LEU A 217 -0.22 11.77 -5.60
CA LEU A 217 1.22 11.99 -5.41
C LEU A 217 2.03 11.30 -6.50
N LEU A 218 1.69 10.06 -6.85
CA LEU A 218 2.34 9.33 -7.94
C LEU A 218 2.14 10.07 -9.28
N HIS A 219 0.92 10.52 -9.57
CA HIS A 219 0.65 11.30 -10.76
C HIS A 219 1.44 12.62 -10.79
N LEU A 220 1.60 13.28 -9.64
CA LEU A 220 2.43 14.48 -9.52
C LEU A 220 3.90 14.19 -9.88
N LEU A 221 4.47 13.09 -9.39
CA LEU A 221 5.84 12.67 -9.74
C LEU A 221 5.99 12.39 -11.24
N GLN A 222 4.98 11.81 -11.88
CA GLN A 222 4.96 11.57 -13.32
C GLN A 222 4.94 12.88 -14.13
N ILE A 223 4.08 13.84 -13.76
CA ILE A 223 4.01 15.16 -14.43
C ILE A 223 5.33 15.93 -14.30
N LEU A 224 5.95 15.88 -13.12
CA LEU A 224 7.23 16.53 -12.85
C LEU A 224 8.42 15.76 -13.46
N ASN A 225 8.17 14.58 -14.03
CA ASN A 225 9.15 13.65 -14.56
C ASN A 225 10.29 13.34 -13.57
N CYS A 226 9.97 13.26 -12.29
CA CYS A 226 10.93 12.88 -11.28
C CYS A 226 11.26 11.38 -11.40
N GLN A 227 12.51 11.03 -11.09
CA GLN A 227 13.04 9.67 -11.15
C GLN A 227 13.89 9.44 -9.91
N ASN A 228 13.92 8.19 -9.44
CA ASN A 228 14.66 7.77 -8.25
C ASN A 228 14.31 8.60 -7.02
N VAL A 229 13.00 8.80 -6.82
CA VAL A 229 12.48 9.64 -5.74
C VAL A 229 11.33 8.96 -5.02
N MET A 230 11.28 9.19 -3.72
CA MET A 230 10.15 8.93 -2.85
C MET A 230 9.67 10.24 -2.27
N VAL A 231 8.35 10.41 -2.21
CA VAL A 231 7.70 11.50 -1.49
C VAL A 231 6.70 10.93 -0.49
N VAL A 232 6.78 11.41 0.75
CA VAL A 232 5.81 11.13 1.80
C VAL A 232 5.16 12.45 2.20
N VAL A 233 3.85 12.49 2.34
CA VAL A 233 3.14 13.63 2.89
C VAL A 233 2.44 13.17 4.15
N THR A 234 2.84 13.77 5.27
CA THR A 234 2.24 13.52 6.57
C THR A 234 1.16 14.56 6.83
N ARG A 235 -0.02 14.10 7.23
CA ARG A 235 -1.16 14.91 7.62
C ARG A 235 -1.54 14.64 9.07
N TRP A 236 -1.68 15.71 9.85
CA TRP A 236 -2.33 15.69 11.16
C TRP A 236 -3.72 16.31 11.05
N TYR A 237 -4.75 15.54 11.38
CA TYR A 237 -6.15 15.99 11.32
C TYR A 237 -6.48 16.94 12.47
N GLY A 238 -7.01 18.12 12.13
CA GLY A 238 -7.32 19.17 13.10
C GLY A 238 -8.76 19.17 13.63
N GLY A 239 -9.56 18.14 13.32
CA GLY A 239 -10.97 18.07 13.70
C GLY A 239 -11.95 18.73 12.73
N VAL A 240 -11.48 19.27 11.59
CA VAL A 240 -12.34 19.92 10.58
C VAL A 240 -12.17 19.24 9.22
N HIS A 241 -13.27 18.87 8.58
CA HIS A 241 -13.24 18.32 7.23
C HIS A 241 -12.90 19.41 6.20
N LEU A 242 -11.73 19.28 5.56
CA LEU A 242 -11.26 20.20 4.53
C LEU A 242 -11.86 19.92 3.14
N GLY A 243 -12.60 18.82 2.96
CA GLY A 243 -13.20 18.46 1.67
C GLY A 243 -12.13 18.31 0.58
N HIS A 244 -12.28 19.03 -0.52
CA HIS A 244 -11.33 19.01 -1.64
C HIS A 244 -10.03 19.80 -1.35
N ASP A 245 -10.05 20.77 -0.45
CA ASP A 245 -8.91 21.66 -0.18
C ASP A 245 -7.70 20.89 0.38
N ARG A 246 -7.93 19.80 1.11
CA ARG A 246 -6.86 18.93 1.64
C ARG A 246 -5.94 18.42 0.54
N PHE A 247 -6.50 18.07 -0.62
CA PHE A 247 -5.72 17.56 -1.74
C PHE A 247 -4.85 18.64 -2.38
N ARG A 248 -5.33 19.89 -2.37
CA ARG A 248 -4.52 21.03 -2.80
C ARG A 248 -3.29 21.19 -1.91
N HIS A 249 -3.46 21.06 -0.59
CA HIS A 249 -2.34 21.14 0.37
C HIS A 249 -1.39 19.97 0.25
N ILE A 250 -1.91 18.74 0.07
CA ILE A 250 -1.09 17.53 -0.15
C ILE A 250 -0.18 17.71 -1.38
N SER A 251 -0.74 18.12 -2.52
CA SER A 251 0.04 18.35 -3.74
C SER A 251 1.03 19.51 -3.60
N ASN A 252 0.66 20.57 -2.88
CA ASN A 252 1.56 21.71 -2.64
C ASN A 252 2.73 21.32 -1.72
N ALA A 253 2.47 20.59 -0.64
CA ALA A 253 3.49 20.11 0.29
C ALA A 253 4.51 19.20 -0.44
N ALA A 254 4.00 18.25 -1.24
CA ALA A 254 4.83 17.38 -2.06
C ALA A 254 5.69 18.15 -3.07
N ARG A 255 5.09 19.08 -3.83
CA ARG A 255 5.85 19.88 -4.81
C ARG A 255 6.93 20.73 -4.14
N GLN A 256 6.62 21.33 -3.00
CA GLN A 256 7.56 22.19 -2.28
C GLN A 256 8.77 21.41 -1.77
N VAL A 257 8.56 20.21 -1.20
CA VAL A 257 9.67 19.40 -0.71
C VAL A 257 10.53 18.86 -1.86
N LEU A 258 9.91 18.51 -2.99
CA LEU A 258 10.64 18.08 -4.21
C LEU A 258 11.50 19.21 -4.79
N ASP A 259 10.99 20.44 -4.79
CA ASP A 259 11.73 21.63 -5.23
C ASP A 259 12.91 21.92 -4.29
N MET A 260 12.67 21.89 -2.98
CA MET A 260 13.70 22.09 -1.95
C MET A 260 14.81 21.03 -2.01
N ALA A 261 14.45 19.78 -2.28
CA ALA A 261 15.39 18.69 -2.46
C ALA A 261 16.12 18.73 -3.82
N GLY A 262 15.79 19.68 -4.70
CA GLY A 262 16.40 19.79 -6.03
C GLY A 262 16.03 18.64 -6.98
N LEU A 263 14.93 17.94 -6.72
CA LEU A 263 14.50 16.73 -7.45
C LEU A 263 13.59 17.05 -8.64
N ILE A 264 13.27 18.33 -8.83
CA ILE A 264 12.53 18.82 -9.99
C ILE A 264 13.56 19.30 -11.02
N GLN A 265 13.58 18.66 -12.18
CA GLN A 265 14.37 19.19 -13.30
C GLN A 265 13.76 20.53 -13.74
N PRO A 266 14.56 21.58 -13.95
CA PRO A 266 14.05 22.82 -14.51
C PRO A 266 13.52 22.52 -15.92
N CYS A 267 12.19 22.49 -16.05
CA CYS A 267 11.56 22.43 -17.35
C CYS A 267 11.94 23.71 -18.10
N ASN A 268 12.79 23.60 -19.13
CA ASN A 268 13.05 24.67 -20.07
C ASN A 268 11.70 25.11 -20.66
N GLN A 269 11.11 26.16 -20.10
CA GLN A 269 9.88 26.74 -20.61
C GLN A 269 10.13 27.17 -22.05
N GLN A 270 9.50 26.48 -22.99
CA GLN A 270 9.40 26.94 -24.36
C GLN A 270 8.83 28.35 -24.35
N LYS A 271 9.68 29.33 -24.63
CA LYS A 271 9.27 30.71 -24.95
C LYS A 271 8.24 30.63 -26.08
N LYS A 272 6.95 30.75 -25.76
CA LYS A 272 5.90 30.99 -26.75
C LYS A 272 6.16 32.38 -27.35
N SER A 273 6.91 32.40 -28.45
CA SER A 273 6.95 33.53 -29.37
C SER A 273 5.57 33.70 -30.00
N ARG A 274 4.75 34.59 -29.43
CA ARG A 274 3.59 35.18 -30.13
C ARG A 274 4.15 36.02 -31.29
N LYS A 275 4.20 35.44 -32.50
CA LYS A 275 4.34 36.22 -33.73
C LYS A 275 3.02 36.95 -33.95
N LYS A 276 3.03 38.28 -33.79
CA LYS A 276 2.00 39.17 -34.32
C LYS A 276 2.08 39.11 -35.84
N GLU A 277 1.07 38.53 -36.49
CA GLU A 277 0.80 38.80 -37.90
C GLU A 277 0.05 40.13 -37.97
N THR A 278 0.76 41.14 -38.48
CA THR A 278 0.20 42.34 -39.08
C THR A 278 -0.29 41.99 -40.48
N SER A 279 -1.55 42.28 -40.77
CA SER A 279 -2.05 42.64 -42.09
C SER A 279 -3.11 43.70 -41.91
#